data_AF-A0A7J6RJI5-F1
#
_entry.id   AF-A0A7J6RJI5-F1
#
_cell.length_a   1.000
_cell.length_b   1.000
_cell.length_c   1.000
_cell.angle_alpha   90.00
_cell.angle_beta   90.00
_cell.angle_gamma   90.00
#
_symmetry.space_group_name_H-M   'P 1'
#
loop_
_entity.id
_entity.type
_entity.pdbx_description
1 polymer ?
#
loop_
_entity_poly.entity_id
_entity_poly.type
_entity_poly.pdbx_seq_one_letter_code
_entity_poly.pdbx_strand_id
1 'polypeptide(L)'
;SSETFPITEKSYVYDEALLDLLGVPAITKPEEAFAHAFMLTCAICNTVIPEATNMSPIGVRFEGASPDEEALVETAARAGYILVGRNANYVTLRISRSTPERKAQREWHEITFKVLDVNEFTSERKRMSVLVQMLKVVETDNGDTTHVPDENGSMLLVKGADDVVMECSRGVEGDSSMAVSGLPVQDVRETTVTHIHEFASAGHRTLMLAV
;
A
#
# COMPACT_ATOMS: atom_id res chain seq x y z
N SER A 1 9.96 -24.73 14.83
CA SER A 1 9.83 -24.00 16.11
C SER A 1 9.18 -22.67 15.80
N SER A 2 7.91 -22.51 16.19
CA SER A 2 7.13 -21.29 16.00
C SER A 2 7.54 -20.26 17.05
N GLU A 3 8.49 -19.39 16.72
CA GLU A 3 8.82 -18.26 17.59
C GLU A 3 7.78 -17.16 17.41
N THR A 4 6.83 -17.11 18.35
CA THR A 4 6.00 -15.95 18.59
C THR A 4 6.89 -14.84 19.16
N PHE A 5 7.14 -13.81 18.36
CA PHE A 5 7.92 -12.65 18.75
C PHE A 5 7.12 -11.77 19.72
N PRO A 6 7.69 -11.36 20.87
CA PRO A 6 7.02 -10.47 21.79
C PRO A 6 7.04 -9.04 21.24
N ILE A 7 5.86 -8.49 20.95
CA ILE A 7 5.65 -7.09 20.61
C ILE A 7 5.95 -6.27 21.86
N THR A 8 7.03 -5.49 21.85
CA THR A 8 7.30 -4.54 22.94
C THR A 8 6.47 -3.28 22.72
N GLU A 9 5.50 -3.06 23.61
CA GLU A 9 4.63 -1.89 23.68
C GLU A 9 5.43 -0.60 23.93
N LYS A 10 5.94 0.04 22.87
CA LYS A 10 5.82 1.49 22.81
C LYS A 10 4.42 1.77 22.28
N SER A 11 3.67 2.62 22.97
CA SER A 11 2.27 2.97 22.68
C SER A 11 2.12 3.49 21.24
N TYR A 12 1.93 2.57 20.29
CA TYR A 12 1.39 2.89 18.98
C TYR A 12 -0.12 2.96 19.15
N VAL A 13 -0.72 4.07 18.74
CA VAL A 13 -2.17 4.14 18.58
C VAL A 13 -2.49 3.41 17.30
N TYR A 14 -3.12 2.25 17.41
CA TYR A 14 -3.67 1.52 16.27
C TYR A 14 -5.10 1.98 16.04
N ASP A 15 -5.44 2.22 14.78
CA ASP A 15 -6.84 2.40 14.38
C ASP A 15 -7.47 1.01 14.21
N GLU A 16 -8.15 0.56 15.25
CA GLU A 16 -8.82 -0.76 15.28
C GLU A 16 -9.89 -0.89 14.19
N ALA A 17 -10.57 0.21 13.82
CA ALA A 17 -11.58 0.18 12.76
C ALA A 17 -10.94 -0.02 11.39
N LEU A 18 -9.81 0.64 11.13
CA LEU A 18 -9.02 0.46 9.92
C LEU A 18 -8.41 -0.95 9.84
N LEU A 19 -7.93 -1.48 10.96
CA LEU A 19 -7.40 -2.84 11.03
C LEU A 19 -8.49 -3.89 10.81
N ASP A 20 -9.69 -3.69 11.35
CA ASP A 20 -10.84 -4.55 11.10
C ASP A 20 -11.28 -4.50 9.62
N LEU A 21 -11.26 -3.31 9.00
CA LEU A 21 -11.56 -3.14 7.58
C LEU A 21 -10.54 -3.84 6.67
N LEU A 22 -9.25 -3.71 6.98
CA LEU A 22 -8.15 -4.32 6.21
C LEU A 22 -7.93 -5.80 6.51
N GLY A 23 -8.43 -6.26 7.67
CA GLY A 23 -8.32 -7.64 8.14
C GLY A 23 -9.18 -8.61 7.33
N VAL A 24 -10.18 -8.15 6.58
CA VAL A 24 -11.09 -9.05 5.86
C VAL A 24 -10.34 -10.04 4.96
N PRO A 25 -10.68 -11.35 4.98
CA PRO A 25 -9.94 -12.38 4.25
C PRO A 25 -10.00 -12.17 2.73
N ALA A 26 -11.09 -11.59 2.24
CA ALA A 26 -11.29 -11.22 0.85
C ALA A 26 -11.84 -9.79 0.76
N ILE A 27 -11.43 -9.07 -0.28
CA ILE A 27 -12.00 -7.78 -0.63
C ILE A 27 -13.34 -8.04 -1.30
N THR A 28 -14.42 -7.67 -0.63
CA THR A 28 -15.80 -7.90 -1.06
C THR A 28 -16.58 -6.62 -1.23
N LYS A 29 -16.11 -5.51 -0.64
CA LYS A 29 -16.76 -4.20 -0.68
C LYS A 29 -15.88 -3.11 -1.28
N PRO A 30 -16.48 -2.09 -1.91
CA PRO A 30 -15.77 -0.93 -2.43
C PRO A 30 -14.82 -0.25 -1.42
N GLU A 31 -15.26 -0.07 -0.16
CA GLU A 31 -14.44 0.55 0.88
C GLU A 31 -13.18 -0.27 1.23
N GLU A 32 -13.30 -1.60 1.23
CA GLU A 32 -12.18 -2.53 1.45
C GLU A 32 -11.18 -2.44 0.29
N ALA A 33 -11.69 -2.32 -0.95
CA ALA A 33 -10.86 -2.16 -2.15
C ALA A 33 -10.08 -0.84 -2.14
N PHE A 34 -10.73 0.27 -1.78
CA PHE A 34 -10.05 1.56 -1.63
C PHE A 34 -8.99 1.54 -0.53
N ALA A 35 -9.32 1.03 0.65
CA ALA A 35 -8.38 0.95 1.75
C ALA A 35 -7.16 0.08 1.39
N HIS A 36 -7.40 -1.05 0.69
CA HIS A 36 -6.34 -1.90 0.18
C HIS A 36 -5.43 -1.16 -0.83
N ALA A 37 -6.02 -0.52 -1.84
CA ALA A 37 -5.27 0.22 -2.87
C ALA A 37 -4.48 1.40 -2.28
N PHE A 38 -5.07 2.09 -1.30
CA PHE A 38 -4.41 3.17 -0.56
C PHE A 38 -3.19 2.66 0.20
N MET A 39 -3.33 1.56 0.95
CA MET A 39 -2.21 0.96 1.71
C MET A 39 -1.12 0.39 0.80
N LEU A 40 -1.49 -0.23 -0.33
CA LEU A 40 -0.52 -0.65 -1.34
C LEU A 40 0.27 0.55 -1.88
N THR A 41 -0.41 1.66 -2.19
CA THR A 41 0.23 2.88 -2.69
C THR A 41 1.20 3.47 -1.66
N CYS A 42 0.82 3.54 -0.38
CA CYS A 42 1.70 3.98 0.70
C CYS A 42 2.95 3.08 0.82
N ALA A 43 2.78 1.76 0.77
CA ALA A 43 3.86 0.79 0.94
C ALA A 43 4.81 0.70 -0.28
N ILE A 44 4.30 0.87 -1.50
CA ILE A 44 5.04 0.60 -2.75
C ILE A 44 5.51 1.87 -3.46
N CYS A 45 4.70 2.94 -3.52
CA CYS A 45 5.01 4.15 -4.28
C CYS A 45 5.98 5.07 -3.52
N ASN A 46 7.21 4.63 -3.31
CA ASN A 46 8.30 5.32 -2.59
C ASN A 46 9.65 4.69 -2.98
N THR A 47 10.77 5.25 -2.50
CA THR A 47 12.11 4.64 -2.65
C THR A 47 12.68 4.08 -1.35
N VAL A 48 11.83 3.84 -0.35
CA VAL A 48 12.24 3.38 0.99
C VAL A 48 12.78 1.96 0.93
N ILE A 49 13.90 1.72 1.61
CA ILE A 49 14.55 0.42 1.74
C ILE A 49 14.18 -0.18 3.11
N PRO A 50 13.66 -1.41 3.15
CA PRO A 50 13.43 -2.13 4.39
C PRO A 50 14.72 -2.81 4.89
N GLU A 51 14.98 -2.72 6.18
CA GLU A 51 16.04 -3.44 6.87
C GLU A 51 15.51 -4.28 8.01
N ALA A 52 15.74 -5.60 7.96
CA ALA A 52 15.37 -6.50 9.04
C ALA A 52 16.10 -6.12 10.34
N THR A 53 15.37 -6.03 11.45
CA THR A 53 15.95 -5.69 12.74
C THR A 53 15.12 -6.21 13.90
N ASN A 54 15.78 -6.59 14.98
CA ASN A 54 15.13 -6.98 16.24
C ASN A 54 14.76 -5.78 17.13
N MET A 55 15.16 -4.56 16.73
CA MET A 55 14.94 -3.34 17.51
C MET A 55 13.59 -2.66 17.21
N SER A 56 12.93 -3.06 16.12
CA SER A 56 11.61 -2.57 15.72
C SER A 56 10.54 -3.58 16.13
N PRO A 57 9.41 -3.16 16.73
CA PRO A 57 8.30 -4.06 17.06
C PRO A 57 7.69 -4.78 15.85
N ILE A 58 7.84 -4.21 14.65
CA ILE A 58 7.39 -4.80 13.37
C ILE A 58 8.46 -5.72 12.76
N GLY A 59 9.67 -5.76 13.33
CA GLY A 59 10.80 -6.55 12.84
C GLY A 59 11.55 -5.94 11.66
N VAL A 60 11.16 -4.73 11.23
CA VAL A 60 11.72 -4.01 10.09
C VAL A 60 11.91 -2.53 10.44
N ARG A 61 13.05 -1.96 10.02
CA ARG A 61 13.32 -0.52 9.99
C ARG A 61 13.22 -0.04 8.56
N PHE A 62 12.71 1.16 8.37
CA PHE A 62 12.54 1.77 7.05
C PHE A 62 13.52 2.93 6.90
N GLU A 63 14.29 2.92 5.82
CA GLU A 63 15.23 4.00 5.50
C GLU A 63 14.86 4.60 4.14
N GLY A 64 14.59 5.90 4.12
CA GLY A 64 14.19 6.65 2.94
C GLY A 64 15.01 7.92 2.77
N ALA A 65 14.89 8.53 1.59
CA ALA A 65 15.52 9.83 1.32
C ALA A 65 14.75 11.00 1.95
N SER A 66 13.52 10.76 2.42
CA SER A 66 12.65 11.76 3.02
C SER A 66 11.86 11.17 4.19
N PRO A 67 11.73 11.89 5.32
CA PRO A 67 10.94 11.44 6.47
C PRO A 67 9.46 11.26 6.14
N ASP A 68 8.94 11.94 5.12
CA ASP A 68 7.55 11.78 4.69
C ASP A 68 7.31 10.41 4.04
N GLU A 69 8.28 9.91 3.28
CA GLU A 69 8.16 8.59 2.67
C GLU A 69 8.26 7.48 3.71
N GLU A 70 9.18 7.63 4.67
CA GLU A 70 9.31 6.71 5.80
C GLU A 70 8.01 6.66 6.62
N ALA A 71 7.42 7.82 6.94
CA ALA A 71 6.17 7.90 7.69
C ALA A 71 5.00 7.21 6.97
N LEU A 72 4.91 7.34 5.65
CA LEU A 72 3.88 6.64 4.85
C LEU A 72 4.07 5.12 4.87
N VAL A 73 5.30 4.64 4.70
CA VAL A 73 5.61 3.20 4.73
C VAL A 73 5.40 2.63 6.14
N GLU A 74 5.80 3.35 7.18
CA GLU A 74 5.59 2.94 8.55
C GLU A 74 4.10 2.87 8.90
N THR A 75 3.30 3.83 8.41
CA THR A 75 1.83 3.81 8.57
C THR A 75 1.21 2.60 7.89
N ALA A 76 1.62 2.29 6.65
CA ALA A 76 1.17 1.09 5.95
C ALA A 76 1.57 -0.20 6.69
N ALA A 77 2.81 -0.27 7.22
CA ALA A 77 3.29 -1.40 8.00
C ALA A 77 2.47 -1.63 9.27
N ARG A 78 2.13 -0.54 9.99
CA ARG A 78 1.24 -0.59 11.17
C ARG A 78 -0.17 -1.07 10.81
N ALA A 79 -0.65 -0.73 9.61
CA ALA A 79 -1.91 -1.21 9.06
C ALA A 79 -1.86 -2.66 8.52
N GLY A 80 -0.72 -3.34 8.64
CA GLY A 80 -0.55 -4.74 8.23
C GLY A 80 0.03 -4.93 6.83
N TYR A 81 0.54 -3.88 6.18
CA TYR A 81 1.20 -3.90 4.86
C TYR A 81 2.69 -3.63 5.03
N ILE A 82 3.44 -4.63 5.48
CA ILE A 82 4.84 -4.47 5.83
C ILE A 82 5.70 -4.60 4.57
N LEU A 83 6.43 -3.56 4.20
CA LEU A 83 7.48 -3.65 3.19
C LEU A 83 8.64 -4.49 3.76
N VAL A 84 8.91 -5.65 3.16
CA VAL A 84 9.96 -6.58 3.65
C VAL A 84 11.11 -6.76 2.67
N GLY A 85 10.91 -6.41 1.39
CA GLY A 85 11.97 -6.44 0.38
C GLY A 85 11.74 -5.39 -0.70
N ARG A 86 12.82 -4.77 -1.16
CA ARG A 86 12.83 -3.89 -2.33
C ARG A 86 14.15 -4.01 -3.07
N ASN A 87 14.09 -4.12 -4.38
CA ASN A 87 15.21 -3.90 -5.29
C ASN A 87 14.69 -3.23 -6.58
N ALA A 88 15.57 -3.03 -7.57
CA ALA A 88 15.21 -2.37 -8.82
C ALA A 88 14.08 -3.05 -9.61
N ASN A 89 13.90 -4.37 -9.44
CA ASN A 89 12.96 -5.17 -10.22
C ASN A 89 11.75 -5.65 -9.40
N TYR A 90 11.85 -5.67 -8.07
CA TYR A 90 10.85 -6.30 -7.22
C TYR A 90 10.61 -5.52 -5.93
N VAL A 91 9.36 -5.52 -5.50
CA VAL A 91 8.91 -5.07 -4.17
C VAL A 91 8.12 -6.19 -3.53
N THR A 92 8.48 -6.55 -2.30
CA THR A 92 7.85 -7.63 -1.55
C THR A 92 7.20 -7.08 -0.30
N LEU A 93 5.90 -7.32 -0.16
CA LEU A 93 5.11 -6.96 1.01
C LEU A 93 4.72 -8.23 1.78
N ARG A 94 4.76 -8.15 3.09
CA ARG A 94 4.10 -9.09 3.99
C ARG A 94 2.80 -8.46 4.44
N ILE A 95 1.68 -9.00 3.97
CA ILE A 95 0.34 -8.48 4.24
C ILE A 95 -0.36 -9.38 5.25
N SER A 96 -0.84 -8.78 6.34
CA SER A 96 -1.68 -9.48 7.33
C SER A 96 -3.14 -9.23 7.01
N ARG A 97 -3.89 -10.31 6.78
CA ARG A 97 -5.36 -10.30 6.87
C ARG A 97 -5.77 -11.06 8.13
N SER A 98 -6.76 -10.56 8.85
CA SER A 98 -7.28 -11.12 10.10
C SER A 98 -8.75 -11.49 9.94
N THR A 99 -9.09 -12.77 10.06
CA THR A 99 -10.52 -13.13 10.06
C THR A 99 -11.21 -12.62 11.33
N PRO A 100 -12.50 -12.24 11.29
CA PRO A 100 -13.26 -11.80 12.47
C PRO A 100 -13.20 -12.79 13.63
N GLU A 101 -13.10 -14.09 13.34
CA GLU A 101 -13.04 -15.18 14.32
C GLU A 101 -11.64 -15.34 14.95
N ARG A 102 -10.60 -14.73 14.37
CA ARG A 102 -9.19 -14.93 14.75
C ARG A 102 -8.42 -13.61 14.90
N LYS A 103 -9.02 -12.58 15.54
CA LYS A 103 -8.31 -11.33 15.87
C LYS A 103 -6.96 -11.51 16.58
N ALA A 104 -6.76 -12.64 17.29
CA ALA A 104 -5.49 -12.98 17.95
C ALA A 104 -4.46 -13.72 17.06
N GLN A 105 -4.83 -14.19 15.86
CA GLN A 105 -3.95 -14.90 14.93
C GLN A 105 -4.00 -14.24 13.55
N ARG A 106 -3.10 -13.27 13.35
CA ARG A 106 -2.87 -12.65 12.04
C ARG A 106 -2.23 -13.68 11.10
N GLU A 107 -2.91 -14.00 10.00
CA GLU A 107 -2.32 -14.77 8.92
C GLU A 107 -1.56 -13.82 8.01
N TRP A 108 -0.28 -14.12 7.79
CA TRP A 108 0.59 -13.31 6.96
C TRP A 108 0.79 -13.97 5.62
N HIS A 109 0.54 -13.21 4.55
CA HIS A 109 0.81 -13.62 3.19
C HIS A 109 1.90 -12.73 2.60
N GLU A 110 2.88 -13.36 1.96
CA GLU A 110 3.89 -12.64 1.23
C GLU A 110 3.43 -12.45 -0.22
N ILE A 111 3.47 -11.20 -0.68
CA ILE A 111 3.10 -10.83 -2.04
C ILE A 111 4.28 -10.08 -2.66
N THR A 112 4.74 -10.55 -3.80
CA THR A 112 5.80 -9.89 -4.57
C THR A 112 5.22 -9.24 -5.81
N PHE A 113 5.64 -8.00 -6.04
CA PHE A 113 5.32 -7.20 -7.19
C PHE A 113 6.58 -7.03 -8.04
N LYS A 114 6.47 -7.25 -9.35
CA LYS A 114 7.48 -6.81 -10.30
C LYS A 114 7.33 -5.32 -10.54
N VAL A 115 8.40 -4.57 -10.39
CA VAL A 115 8.49 -3.17 -10.78
C VAL A 115 8.72 -3.12 -12.29
N LEU A 116 7.78 -2.51 -13.01
CA LEU A 116 7.86 -2.32 -14.45
C LEU A 116 8.49 -0.98 -14.80
N ASP A 117 8.14 0.07 -14.06
CA ASP A 117 8.72 1.41 -14.22
C ASP A 117 8.55 2.26 -12.95
N VAL A 118 9.45 3.23 -12.77
CA VAL A 118 9.43 4.19 -11.66
C VAL A 118 9.61 5.59 -12.22
N ASN A 119 8.59 6.43 -12.04
CA ASN A 119 8.70 7.84 -12.32
C ASN A 119 8.96 8.59 -11.01
N GLU A 120 10.24 8.75 -10.66
CA GLU A 120 10.69 9.40 -9.42
C GLU A 120 10.10 10.80 -9.22
N PHE A 121 10.00 11.19 -7.94
CA PHE A 121 9.57 12.53 -7.59
C PHE A 121 10.56 13.57 -8.10
N THR A 122 10.05 14.61 -8.75
CA THR A 122 10.83 15.83 -9.03
C THR A 122 10.03 17.05 -8.62
N SER A 123 10.72 18.13 -8.24
CA SER A 123 10.07 19.39 -7.86
C SER A 123 9.24 20.01 -8.99
N GLU A 124 9.59 19.73 -10.24
CA GLU A 124 8.84 20.15 -11.42
C GLU A 124 7.53 19.35 -11.57
N ARG A 125 7.59 18.02 -11.37
CA ARG A 125 6.42 17.13 -11.52
C ARG A 125 5.49 17.17 -10.32
N LYS A 126 6.01 17.42 -9.12
CA LYS A 126 5.32 17.38 -7.81
C LYS A 126 4.55 16.08 -7.54
N ARG A 127 4.95 14.98 -8.20
CA ARG A 127 4.36 13.65 -8.04
C ARG A 127 5.39 12.56 -8.31
N MET A 128 5.15 11.39 -7.74
CA MET A 128 5.84 10.13 -8.00
C MET A 128 4.83 9.10 -8.50
N SER A 129 5.25 8.20 -9.38
CA SER A 129 4.44 7.02 -9.71
C SER A 129 5.30 5.77 -9.85
N VAL A 130 4.71 4.60 -9.57
CA VAL A 130 5.34 3.30 -9.77
C VAL A 130 4.37 2.40 -10.51
N LEU A 131 4.81 1.85 -11.64
CA LEU A 131 4.06 0.83 -12.38
C LEU A 131 4.51 -0.55 -11.91
N VAL A 132 3.58 -1.35 -11.39
CA VAL A 132 3.86 -2.68 -10.85
C VAL A 132 2.96 -3.75 -11.43
N GLN A 133 3.40 -5.00 -11.37
CA GLN A 133 2.61 -6.18 -11.69
C GLN A 133 2.73 -7.19 -10.56
N MET A 134 1.59 -7.64 -10.02
CA MET A 134 1.57 -8.69 -9.00
C MET A 134 2.08 -10.00 -9.58
N LEU A 135 2.87 -10.74 -8.81
CA LEU A 135 3.38 -12.06 -9.19
C LEU A 135 2.73 -13.13 -8.33
N LYS A 136 2.33 -14.23 -8.96
CA LYS A 136 1.94 -15.46 -8.28
C LYS A 136 3.12 -16.43 -8.21
N VAL A 137 3.24 -17.12 -7.09
CA VAL A 137 4.20 -18.21 -6.91
C VAL A 137 3.59 -19.47 -7.51
N VAL A 138 4.32 -20.13 -8.41
CA VAL A 138 3.92 -21.39 -9.04
C VAL A 138 5.02 -22.41 -8.82
N GLU A 139 4.64 -23.59 -8.36
CA GLU A 139 5.53 -24.75 -8.32
C GLU A 139 5.69 -25.31 -9.73
N THR A 140 6.95 -25.50 -10.13
CA THR A 140 7.32 -26.11 -11.40
C THR A 140 7.27 -27.63 -11.29
N ASP A 141 7.23 -28.32 -12.43
CA ASP A 141 7.24 -29.79 -12.49
C ASP A 141 8.46 -30.43 -11.81
N ASN A 142 9.54 -29.65 -11.62
CA ASN A 142 10.77 -30.08 -10.96
C ASN A 142 10.75 -29.87 -9.43
N GLY A 143 9.67 -29.32 -8.87
CA GLY A 143 9.56 -28.97 -7.44
C GLY A 143 10.18 -27.63 -7.06
N ASP A 144 10.75 -26.88 -8.02
CA ASP A 144 11.23 -25.51 -7.79
C ASP A 144 10.06 -24.52 -7.86
N THR A 145 10.13 -23.43 -7.10
CA THR A 145 9.16 -22.33 -7.19
C THR A 145 9.61 -21.26 -8.18
N THR A 146 8.67 -20.74 -8.96
CA THR A 146 8.91 -19.61 -9.87
C THR A 146 7.82 -18.56 -9.72
N HIS A 147 8.14 -17.32 -10.09
CA HIS A 147 7.19 -16.21 -10.09
C HIS A 147 6.71 -15.94 -11.50
N VAL A 148 5.40 -15.99 -11.71
CA VAL A 148 4.78 -15.60 -12.98
C VAL A 148 3.82 -14.44 -12.74
N PRO A 149 3.61 -13.55 -13.74
CA PRO A 149 2.57 -12.55 -13.67
C PRO A 149 1.22 -13.13 -13.28
N ASP A 150 0.53 -12.45 -12.37
CA ASP A 150 -0.85 -12.76 -12.06
C ASP A 150 -1.79 -12.26 -13.18
N GLU A 151 -3.01 -12.79 -13.21
CA GLU A 151 -4.03 -12.45 -14.22
C GLU A 151 -4.64 -11.05 -14.03
N ASN A 152 -4.42 -10.45 -12.85
CA ASN A 152 -4.93 -9.13 -12.45
C ASN A 152 -4.27 -7.93 -13.16
N GLY A 153 -3.35 -8.16 -14.10
CA GLY A 153 -2.73 -7.11 -14.90
C GLY A 153 -1.68 -6.29 -14.14
N SER A 154 -1.46 -5.04 -14.58
CA SER A 154 -0.51 -4.10 -13.97
C SER A 154 -1.25 -2.94 -13.29
N MET A 155 -0.68 -2.38 -12.23
CA MET A 155 -1.23 -1.26 -11.45
C MET A 155 -0.28 -0.06 -11.51
N LEU A 156 -0.83 1.14 -11.73
CA LEU A 156 -0.08 2.39 -11.69
C LEU A 156 -0.37 3.12 -10.38
N LEU A 157 0.54 3.03 -9.43
CA LEU A 157 0.41 3.68 -8.13
C LEU A 157 0.96 5.10 -8.24
N VAL A 158 0.21 6.11 -7.79
CA VAL A 158 0.59 7.52 -7.89
C VAL A 158 0.44 8.21 -6.53
N LYS A 159 1.42 9.03 -6.15
CA LYS A 159 1.30 9.98 -5.03
C LYS A 159 1.86 11.35 -5.42
N GLY A 160 1.26 12.43 -4.93
CA GLY A 160 1.73 13.78 -5.22
C GLY A 160 0.90 14.89 -4.62
N ALA A 161 1.17 16.11 -5.06
CA ALA A 161 0.35 17.28 -4.74
C ALA A 161 -1.10 17.09 -5.23
N ASP A 162 -2.03 17.64 -4.48
CA ASP A 162 -3.47 17.54 -4.69
C ASP A 162 -3.91 18.07 -6.06
N ASP A 163 -3.48 19.27 -6.43
CA ASP A 163 -3.75 19.90 -7.73
C ASP A 163 -3.28 19.03 -8.92
N VAL A 164 -2.07 18.47 -8.81
CA VAL A 164 -1.44 17.67 -9.84
C VAL A 164 -2.10 16.29 -10.00
N VAL A 165 -2.36 15.59 -8.89
CA VAL A 165 -2.96 14.25 -8.94
C VAL A 165 -4.42 14.33 -9.38
N MET A 166 -5.15 15.36 -8.95
CA MET A 166 -6.51 15.61 -9.42
C MET A 166 -6.56 15.82 -10.93
N GLU A 167 -5.66 16.63 -11.49
CA GLU A 167 -5.61 16.84 -12.95
C GLU A 167 -5.36 15.54 -13.72
N CYS A 168 -4.47 14.67 -13.21
CA CYS A 168 -4.20 13.37 -13.83
C CYS A 168 -5.44 12.45 -13.85
N SER A 169 -6.38 12.61 -12.91
CA SER A 169 -7.61 11.82 -12.82
C SER A 169 -8.75 12.30 -13.72
N ARG A 170 -8.64 13.51 -14.31
CA ARG A 170 -9.73 14.14 -15.10
C ARG A 170 -9.97 13.51 -16.47
N GLY A 171 -9.03 12.72 -16.99
CA GLY A 171 -9.16 12.05 -18.29
C GLY A 171 -10.07 10.81 -18.31
N VAL A 172 -10.61 10.41 -17.15
CA VAL A 172 -11.54 9.27 -17.03
C VAL A 172 -12.99 9.75 -17.29
N GLU A 173 -13.20 10.45 -18.40
CA GLU A 173 -14.55 10.84 -18.86
C GLU A 173 -15.05 9.81 -19.87
N GLY A 174 -15.97 8.96 -19.40
CA GLY A 174 -16.67 7.94 -20.18
C GLY A 174 -17.41 7.00 -19.23
N ASP A 175 -18.39 6.26 -19.75
CA ASP A 175 -19.28 5.30 -19.06
C ASP A 175 -18.56 4.12 -18.33
N SER A 176 -17.26 4.26 -18.10
CA SER A 176 -16.43 3.34 -17.33
C SER A 176 -16.77 3.50 -15.86
N SER A 177 -17.61 2.62 -15.35
CA SER A 177 -17.68 2.31 -13.92
C SER A 177 -16.25 2.27 -13.37
N MET A 178 -15.85 3.29 -12.59
CA MET A 178 -14.58 3.25 -11.86
C MET A 178 -14.61 1.97 -11.05
N ALA A 179 -13.62 1.10 -11.23
CA ALA A 179 -13.54 -0.15 -10.49
C ALA A 179 -12.17 -0.30 -9.87
N VAL A 180 -12.13 -0.53 -8.56
CA VAL A 180 -10.91 -0.86 -7.83
C VAL A 180 -11.02 -2.32 -7.45
N SER A 181 -10.03 -3.13 -7.82
CA SER A 181 -10.06 -4.58 -7.63
C SER A 181 -11.32 -5.25 -8.23
N GLY A 182 -11.81 -4.73 -9.35
CA GLY A 182 -13.02 -5.24 -10.04
C GLY A 182 -14.36 -4.86 -9.40
N LEU A 183 -14.37 -4.05 -8.34
CA LEU A 183 -15.59 -3.59 -7.67
C LEU A 183 -15.93 -2.16 -8.09
N PRO A 184 -17.19 -1.86 -8.47
CA PRO A 184 -17.61 -0.51 -8.82
C PRO A 184 -17.47 0.41 -7.60
N VAL A 185 -16.88 1.57 -7.80
CA VAL A 185 -16.65 2.56 -6.74
C VAL A 185 -17.35 3.88 -7.04
N GLN A 186 -17.79 4.54 -5.97
CA GLN A 186 -18.32 5.90 -6.06
C GLN A 186 -17.17 6.90 -6.26
N ASP A 187 -17.43 7.96 -7.03
CA ASP A 187 -16.53 9.10 -7.11
C ASP A 187 -16.52 9.84 -5.76
N VAL A 188 -15.36 9.84 -5.10
CA VAL A 188 -15.14 10.49 -3.80
C VAL A 188 -14.28 11.77 -3.91
N ARG A 189 -13.95 12.21 -5.13
CA ARG A 189 -12.97 13.30 -5.37
C ARG A 189 -13.35 14.60 -4.65
N GLU A 190 -14.61 15.01 -4.71
CA GLU A 190 -15.08 16.25 -4.08
C GLU A 190 -14.94 16.21 -2.55
N THR A 191 -15.34 15.10 -1.94
CA THR A 191 -15.19 14.87 -0.50
C THR A 191 -13.70 14.84 -0.10
N THR A 192 -12.86 14.16 -0.88
CA THR A 192 -11.41 14.10 -0.63
C THR A 192 -10.77 15.49 -0.68
N VAL A 193 -11.13 16.33 -1.66
CA VAL A 193 -10.63 17.71 -1.75
C VAL A 193 -11.05 18.53 -0.54
N THR A 194 -12.29 18.38 -0.08
CA THR A 194 -12.78 19.06 1.13
C THR A 194 -11.93 18.70 2.35
N HIS A 195 -11.70 17.41 2.60
CA HIS A 195 -10.85 16.97 3.73
C HIS A 195 -9.39 17.42 3.59
N ILE A 196 -8.84 17.44 2.38
CA ILE A 196 -7.48 17.96 2.14
C ILE A 196 -7.39 19.43 2.56
N HIS A 197 -8.38 20.25 2.21
CA HIS A 197 -8.41 21.66 2.63
C HIS A 197 -8.52 21.81 4.15
N GLU A 198 -9.29 20.95 4.82
CA GLU A 198 -9.38 20.94 6.29
C GLU A 198 -8.03 20.60 6.93
N PHE A 199 -7.35 19.55 6.47
CA PHE A 199 -6.03 19.17 6.99
C PHE A 199 -4.97 20.24 6.72
N ALA A 200 -4.96 20.83 5.52
CA ALA A 200 -4.06 21.91 5.17
C ALA A 200 -4.30 23.15 6.04
N SER A 201 -5.55 23.48 6.33
CA SER A 201 -5.94 24.60 7.21
C SER A 201 -5.51 24.36 8.66
N ALA A 202 -5.41 23.10 9.09
CA ALA A 202 -4.86 22.71 10.39
C ALA A 202 -3.32 22.68 10.42
N GLY A 203 -2.64 22.99 9.31
CA GLY A 203 -1.18 23.05 9.22
C GLY A 203 -0.50 21.71 8.89
N HIS A 204 -1.28 20.70 8.48
CA HIS A 204 -0.71 19.42 8.04
C HIS A 204 -0.25 19.49 6.59
N ARG A 205 0.86 18.81 6.29
CA ARG A 205 1.25 18.54 4.90
C ARG A 205 0.34 17.46 4.33
N THR A 206 -0.21 17.71 3.15
CA THR A 206 -1.14 16.81 2.49
C THR A 206 -0.53 16.23 1.21
N LEU A 207 -0.92 15.01 0.88
CA LEU A 207 -0.63 14.36 -0.40
C LEU A 207 -1.90 13.65 -0.86
N MET A 208 -2.12 13.61 -2.17
CA MET A 208 -3.17 12.81 -2.79
C MET A 208 -2.55 11.56 -3.42
N LEU A 209 -3.27 10.45 -3.28
CA LEU A 209 -2.89 9.14 -3.83
C LEU A 209 -3.94 8.70 -4.85
N ALA A 210 -3.50 8.04 -5.91
CA ALA A 210 -4.35 7.46 -6.96
C ALA A 210 -3.80 6.10 -7.41
N VAL A 211 -4.69 5.26 -7.94
CA VAL A 211 -4.41 3.89 -8.41
C VAL A 211 -5.01 3.66 -9.79
#